data_AF-A0A921HW85-F1
#
_entry.id   AF-A0A921HW85-F1
#
_cell.length_a   1.000
_cell.length_b   1.000
_cell.length_c   1.000
_cell.angle_alpha   90.00
_cell.angle_beta   90.00
_cell.angle_gamma   90.00
#
_symmetry.space_group_name_H-M   'P 1'
#
loop_
_entity.id
_entity.type
_entity.pdbx_description
1 polymer ?
#
loop_
_entity_poly.entity_id
_entity_poly.type
_entity_poly.pdbx_seq_one_letter_code
_entity_poly.pdbx_strand_id
1 'polypeptide(L)'
;MKKYILLVLLTAGIFCLTSCQSKSSRIDDLKEFVEDIQKDSKDYTQEQWEKANEKFGQLLEKINSYDDLSEEELKEVAKLQGQYAATVFKNSGKAIMEQMEKAGIALDGFLEGIDKGLDNEQEAQEE
;
A
#
# COMPACT_ATOMS: atom_id res chain seq x y z
N MET A 1 33.27 6.42 12.89
CA MET A 1 32.18 5.57 13.43
C MET A 1 30.93 6.39 13.67
N LYS A 2 30.18 6.70 12.59
CA LYS A 2 28.95 7.51 12.64
C LYS A 2 27.91 7.09 11.59
N LYS A 3 28.17 5.97 10.90
CA LYS A 3 27.35 5.44 9.81
C LYS A 3 26.38 4.34 10.26
N TYR A 4 26.59 3.81 11.47
CA TYR A 4 25.84 2.66 11.99
C TYR A 4 24.77 3.03 13.03
N ILE A 5 24.67 4.30 13.43
CA ILE A 5 23.63 4.75 14.37
C ILE A 5 22.27 4.90 13.67
N LEU A 6 22.24 5.18 12.37
CA LEU A 6 20.99 5.26 11.60
C LEU A 6 20.46 3.89 11.15
N LEU A 7 21.27 2.82 11.26
CA LEU A 7 20.87 1.47 10.86
C LEU A 7 20.17 0.69 11.99
N VAL A 8 20.16 1.23 13.22
CA VAL A 8 19.62 0.55 14.42
C VAL A 8 18.15 0.92 14.69
N LEU A 9 17.57 1.91 13.99
CA LEU A 9 16.17 2.30 14.22
C LEU A 9 15.13 1.51 13.41
N LEU A 10 15.55 0.69 12.43
CA LEU A 10 14.62 -0.01 11.53
C LEU A 10 14.18 -1.40 12.03
N THR A 11 14.62 -1.83 13.22
CA THR A 11 14.32 -3.18 13.76
C THR A 11 13.43 -3.16 15.02
N ALA A 12 12.73 -2.06 15.29
CA ALA A 12 11.76 -1.99 16.38
C ALA A 12 10.35 -2.13 15.80
N GLY A 13 9.85 -3.36 15.70
CA GLY A 13 8.46 -3.58 15.30
C GLY A 13 8.08 -4.95 14.75
N ILE A 14 8.85 -6.02 15.00
CA ILE A 14 8.32 -7.37 14.78
C ILE A 14 7.61 -7.77 16.08
N PHE A 15 6.42 -7.20 16.28
CA PHE A 15 5.49 -7.73 17.27
C PHE A 15 4.78 -8.91 16.61
N CYS A 16 5.28 -10.12 16.90
CA CYS A 16 4.60 -11.35 16.53
C CYS A 16 3.26 -11.41 17.30
N LEU A 17 2.19 -10.90 16.70
CA LEU A 17 0.84 -11.21 17.12
C LEU A 17 0.45 -12.57 16.53
N THR A 18 0.76 -13.64 17.24
CA THR A 18 -0.03 -14.86 17.16
C THR A 18 -1.39 -14.58 17.79
N SER A 19 -2.27 -13.88 17.07
CA SER A 19 -3.66 -13.71 17.48
C SER A 19 -4.53 -14.64 16.62
N CYS A 20 -5.49 -15.29 17.27
CA CYS A 20 -6.61 -15.93 16.58
C CYS A 20 -7.34 -14.80 15.84
N GLN A 21 -7.09 -14.67 14.54
CA GLN A 21 -7.35 -13.43 13.84
C GLN A 21 -8.83 -13.27 13.53
N SER A 22 -9.51 -12.48 14.37
CA SER A 22 -10.87 -12.05 14.09
C SER A 22 -10.91 -11.22 12.80
N LYS A 23 -12.09 -11.16 12.18
CA LYS A 23 -12.36 -10.36 10.99
C LYS A 23 -11.92 -8.89 11.13
N SER A 24 -12.29 -8.24 12.24
CA SER A 24 -11.89 -6.86 12.54
C SER A 24 -10.37 -6.68 12.55
N SER A 25 -9.65 -7.63 13.15
CA SER A 25 -8.19 -7.59 13.24
C SER A 25 -7.52 -7.65 11.87
N ARG A 26 -8.11 -8.25 10.83
CA ARG A 26 -7.52 -8.25 9.47
C ARG A 26 -7.57 -6.87 8.82
N ILE A 27 -8.69 -6.17 8.95
CA ILE A 27 -8.88 -4.84 8.37
C ILE A 27 -8.08 -3.80 9.16
N ASP A 28 -8.04 -3.95 10.49
CA ASP A 28 -7.21 -3.12 11.35
C ASP A 28 -5.72 -3.25 10.98
N ASP A 29 -5.21 -4.47 10.74
CA ASP A 29 -3.83 -4.69 10.28
C ASP A 29 -3.54 -3.96 8.94
N LEU A 30 -4.49 -4.01 8.00
CA LEU A 30 -4.38 -3.29 6.72
C LEU A 30 -4.37 -1.77 6.93
N LYS A 31 -5.25 -1.28 7.79
CA LYS A 31 -5.38 0.14 8.10
C LYS A 31 -4.13 0.69 8.75
N GLU A 32 -3.62 0.04 9.80
CA GLU A 32 -2.38 0.44 10.49
C GLU A 32 -1.22 0.48 9.50
N PHE A 33 -1.10 -0.54 8.65
CA PHE A 33 -0.07 -0.58 7.62
C PHE A 33 -0.17 0.59 6.62
N VAL A 34 -1.37 0.92 6.13
CA VAL A 34 -1.56 2.05 5.19
C VAL A 34 -1.26 3.39 5.88
N GLU A 35 -1.67 3.57 7.13
CA GLU A 35 -1.39 4.77 7.93
C GLU A 35 0.12 4.97 8.15
N ASP A 36 0.85 3.89 8.47
CA ASP A 36 2.32 3.91 8.61
C ASP A 36 3.00 4.30 7.30
N ILE A 37 2.58 3.71 6.18
CA ILE A 37 3.13 4.03 4.86
C ILE A 37 2.87 5.50 4.51
N GLN A 38 1.66 6.02 4.76
CA GLN A 38 1.36 7.43 4.51
C GLN A 38 2.25 8.40 5.29
N LYS A 39 2.63 8.01 6.51
CA LYS A 39 3.44 8.84 7.41
C LYS A 39 4.93 8.76 7.10
N ASP A 40 5.44 7.57 6.84
CA ASP A 40 6.88 7.30 6.89
C ASP A 40 7.52 7.04 5.51
N SER A 41 6.73 6.86 4.45
CA SER A 41 7.24 6.41 3.13
C SER A 41 7.84 7.48 2.22
N LYS A 42 7.89 8.74 2.66
CA LYS A 42 8.33 9.87 1.82
C LYS A 42 9.74 9.68 1.22
N ASP A 43 10.64 9.07 1.99
CA ASP A 43 12.03 8.87 1.60
C ASP A 43 12.37 7.38 1.40
N TYR A 44 11.36 6.53 1.12
CA TYR A 44 11.57 5.11 0.87
C TYR A 44 12.35 4.89 -0.43
N THR A 45 13.33 3.99 -0.35
CA THR A 45 14.03 3.44 -1.52
C THR A 45 13.13 2.46 -2.26
N GLN A 46 13.51 2.14 -3.50
CA GLN A 46 12.82 1.11 -4.30
C GLN A 46 12.71 -0.23 -3.56
N GLU A 47 13.78 -0.71 -2.91
CA GLU A 47 13.76 -1.99 -2.16
C GLU A 47 12.78 -1.94 -0.97
N GLN A 48 12.64 -0.77 -0.31
CA GLN A 48 11.67 -0.59 0.75
C GLN A 48 10.23 -0.60 0.22
N TRP A 49 10.00 -0.04 -0.96
CA TRP A 49 8.71 -0.10 -1.64
C TRP A 49 8.35 -1.51 -2.11
N GLU A 50 9.31 -2.28 -2.61
CA GLU A 50 9.10 -3.68 -2.97
C GLU A 50 8.63 -4.50 -1.74
N LYS A 51 9.28 -4.32 -0.58
CA LYS A 51 8.88 -4.96 0.67
C LYS A 51 7.52 -4.48 1.17
N ALA A 52 7.23 -3.18 1.03
CA ALA A 52 5.92 -2.62 1.38
C ALA A 52 4.81 -3.22 0.51
N ASN A 53 5.03 -3.32 -0.80
CA ASN A 53 4.09 -3.93 -1.74
C ASN A 53 3.87 -5.41 -1.44
N GLU A 54 4.92 -6.17 -1.11
CA GLU A 54 4.80 -7.57 -0.71
C GLU A 54 3.93 -7.72 0.56
N LYS A 55 4.21 -6.92 1.59
CA LYS A 55 3.41 -6.94 2.84
C LYS A 55 1.96 -6.52 2.58
N PHE A 56 1.75 -5.51 1.74
CA PHE A 56 0.42 -5.08 1.35
C PHE A 56 -0.36 -6.21 0.64
N GLY A 57 0.27 -6.91 -0.29
CA GLY A 57 -0.30 -8.08 -0.97
C GLY A 57 -0.66 -9.20 0.01
N GLN A 58 0.22 -9.52 0.96
CA GLN A 58 -0.05 -10.53 1.99
C GLN A 58 -1.26 -10.16 2.87
N LEU A 59 -1.40 -8.89 3.23
CA LEU A 59 -2.55 -8.40 4.00
C LEU A 59 -3.86 -8.54 3.22
N LEU A 60 -3.85 -8.19 1.93
CA LEU A 60 -5.02 -8.37 1.06
C LEU A 60 -5.36 -9.84 0.82
N GLU A 61 -4.36 -10.71 0.59
CA GLU A 61 -4.57 -12.15 0.45
C GLU A 61 -5.22 -12.72 1.71
N LYS A 62 -4.73 -12.33 2.88
CA LYS A 62 -5.29 -12.75 4.16
C LYS A 62 -6.73 -12.29 4.35
N ILE A 63 -7.05 -11.06 3.94
CA ILE A 63 -8.43 -10.55 3.96
C ILE A 63 -9.31 -11.38 3.01
N ASN A 64 -8.87 -11.56 1.77
CA ASN A 64 -9.62 -12.27 0.71
C ASN A 64 -9.71 -13.79 0.92
N SER A 65 -8.88 -14.38 1.77
CA SER A 65 -8.95 -15.80 2.11
C SER A 65 -10.20 -16.17 2.91
N TYR A 66 -10.96 -15.17 3.39
CA TYR A 66 -12.23 -15.34 4.08
C TYR A 66 -13.34 -14.59 3.34
N ASP A 67 -14.44 -15.30 3.03
CA ASP A 67 -15.65 -14.70 2.45
C ASP A 67 -16.64 -14.33 3.56
N ASP A 68 -16.19 -13.50 4.50
CA ASP A 68 -16.98 -13.10 5.67
C ASP A 68 -17.22 -11.60 5.77
N LEU A 69 -16.68 -10.78 4.86
CA LEU A 69 -16.77 -9.31 4.87
C LEU A 69 -18.19 -8.79 4.62
N SER A 70 -18.58 -7.75 5.37
CA SER A 70 -19.78 -6.96 5.07
C SER A 70 -19.50 -5.94 3.97
N GLU A 71 -20.57 -5.35 3.42
CA GLU A 71 -20.44 -4.27 2.44
C GLU A 71 -19.65 -3.05 2.97
N GLU A 72 -19.82 -2.71 4.25
CA GLU A 72 -19.09 -1.61 4.89
C GLU A 72 -17.59 -1.90 4.96
N GLU A 73 -17.24 -3.13 5.33
CA GLU A 73 -15.85 -3.58 5.41
C GLU A 73 -15.20 -3.71 4.03
N LEU A 74 -15.93 -4.22 3.03
CA LEU A 74 -15.46 -4.23 1.64
C LEU A 74 -15.16 -2.80 1.15
N LYS A 75 -16.04 -1.86 1.47
CA LYS A 75 -15.84 -0.44 1.14
C LYS A 75 -14.63 0.15 1.87
N GLU A 76 -14.40 -0.23 3.13
CA GLU A 76 -13.23 0.19 3.89
C GLU A 76 -11.93 -0.37 3.29
N VAL A 77 -11.89 -1.67 2.95
CA VAL A 77 -10.75 -2.30 2.27
C VAL A 77 -10.46 -1.60 0.94
N ALA A 78 -11.49 -1.35 0.11
CA ALA A 78 -11.32 -0.64 -1.17
C ALA A 78 -10.78 0.78 -0.97
N LYS A 79 -11.24 1.49 0.06
CA LYS A 79 -10.72 2.82 0.42
C LYS A 79 -9.24 2.75 0.82
N LEU A 80 -8.85 1.78 1.64
CA LEU A 80 -7.46 1.57 2.06
C LEU A 80 -6.56 1.22 0.86
N GLN A 81 -7.06 0.41 -0.08
CA GLN A 81 -6.35 0.13 -1.33
C GLN A 81 -6.07 1.38 -2.16
N GLY A 82 -7.07 2.24 -2.34
CA GLY A 82 -6.89 3.52 -3.03
C GLY A 82 -5.93 4.47 -2.31
N GLN A 83 -5.99 4.53 -0.97
CA GLN A 83 -5.09 5.35 -0.15
C GLN A 83 -3.62 4.90 -0.27
N TYR A 84 -3.37 3.59 -0.23
CA TYR A 84 -2.04 3.04 -0.43
C TYR A 84 -1.52 3.36 -1.84
N ALA A 85 -2.33 3.09 -2.86
CA ALA A 85 -1.98 3.31 -4.26
C ALA A 85 -1.64 4.78 -4.56
N ALA A 86 -2.43 5.72 -4.03
CA ALA A 86 -2.16 7.15 -4.13
C ALA A 86 -0.83 7.54 -3.45
N THR A 87 -0.50 6.90 -2.33
CA THR A 87 0.76 7.15 -1.61
C THR A 87 1.96 6.63 -2.38
N VAL A 88 1.88 5.40 -2.90
CA VAL A 88 2.91 4.81 -3.79
C VAL A 88 3.16 5.72 -4.99
N PHE A 89 2.09 6.14 -5.66
CA PHE A 89 2.17 7.03 -6.82
C PHE A 89 2.86 8.35 -6.46
N LYS A 90 2.40 9.00 -5.38
CA LYS A 90 2.93 10.30 -4.94
C LYS A 90 4.40 10.24 -4.53
N ASN A 91 4.82 9.18 -3.84
CA ASN A 91 6.14 9.11 -3.21
C ASN A 91 7.18 8.35 -4.03
N SER A 92 6.76 7.51 -4.98
CA SER A 92 7.67 6.62 -5.73
C SER A 92 7.46 6.63 -7.24
N GLY A 93 6.30 7.09 -7.72
CA GLY A 93 5.97 7.18 -9.15
C GLY A 93 5.58 5.85 -9.81
N LYS A 94 5.42 5.90 -11.14
CA LYS A 94 4.81 4.85 -11.96
C LYS A 94 5.56 3.50 -11.95
N ALA A 95 6.89 3.51 -11.84
CA ALA A 95 7.69 2.27 -11.87
C ALA A 95 7.41 1.32 -10.67
N ILE A 96 7.19 1.86 -9.47
CA ILE A 96 6.82 1.05 -8.29
C ILE A 96 5.37 0.58 -8.39
N MET A 97 4.50 1.42 -8.96
CA MET A 97 3.11 1.08 -9.21
C MET A 97 2.95 -0.07 -10.22
N GLU A 98 3.73 -0.07 -11.31
CA GLU A 98 3.78 -1.20 -12.24
C GLU A 98 4.30 -2.48 -11.59
N GLN A 99 5.24 -2.38 -10.64
CA GLN A 99 5.69 -3.55 -9.87
C GLN A 99 4.60 -4.11 -8.96
N MET A 100 3.80 -3.22 -8.36
CA MET A 100 2.66 -3.60 -7.54
C MET A 100 1.60 -4.35 -8.38
N GLU A 101 1.32 -3.88 -9.59
CA GLU A 101 0.42 -4.56 -10.54
C GLU A 101 0.97 -5.93 -10.96
N LYS A 102 2.27 -6.00 -11.30
CA LYS A 102 2.96 -7.26 -11.64
C LYS A 102 2.97 -8.26 -10.47
N ALA A 103 2.94 -7.78 -9.24
CA ALA A 103 2.82 -8.61 -8.05
C ALA A 103 1.41 -9.19 -7.84
N GLY A 104 0.46 -8.91 -8.74
CA GLY A 104 -0.91 -9.43 -8.69
C GLY A 104 -1.82 -8.66 -7.75
N ILE A 105 -1.40 -7.45 -7.31
CA ILE A 105 -2.23 -6.62 -6.44
C ILE A 105 -3.18 -5.82 -7.34
N ALA A 106 -4.43 -6.29 -7.41
CA ALA A 106 -5.45 -5.69 -8.27
C ALA A 106 -5.80 -4.26 -7.82
N LEU A 107 -5.34 -3.28 -8.60
CA LEU A 107 -5.67 -1.86 -8.49
C LEU A 107 -6.14 -1.27 -9.82
N ASP A 108 -6.45 -2.10 -10.81
CA ASP A 108 -6.62 -1.71 -12.21
C ASP A 108 -7.58 -0.52 -12.39
N GLY A 109 -8.72 -0.51 -11.69
CA GLY A 109 -9.66 0.60 -11.76
C GLY A 109 -9.13 1.93 -11.19
N PHE A 110 -8.19 1.88 -10.24
CA PHE A 110 -7.47 3.07 -9.75
C PHE A 110 -6.37 3.51 -10.73
N LEU A 111 -5.63 2.54 -11.30
CA LEU A 111 -4.57 2.80 -12.28
C LEU A 111 -5.11 3.43 -13.57
N GLU A 112 -6.19 2.88 -14.12
CA GLU A 112 -6.88 3.45 -15.28
C GLU A 112 -7.37 4.88 -15.03
N GLY A 113 -7.80 5.18 -13.80
CA GLY A 113 -8.22 6.53 -13.40
C GLY A 113 -7.05 7.51 -13.34
N ILE A 114 -5.88 7.08 -12.85
CA ILE A 114 -4.66 7.88 -12.87
C ILE A 114 -4.17 8.10 -14.30
N ASP A 115 -4.03 7.04 -15.10
CA ASP A 115 -3.51 7.15 -16.46
C ASP A 115 -4.38 8.07 -17.32
N LYS A 116 -5.72 7.92 -17.29
CA LYS A 116 -6.63 8.85 -17.98
C LYS A 116 -6.58 10.28 -17.43
N GLY A 117 -6.36 10.45 -16.12
CA GLY A 117 -6.25 11.77 -15.51
C GLY A 117 -4.99 12.52 -15.97
N LEU A 118 -3.86 11.82 -16.00
CA LEU A 118 -2.56 12.36 -16.42
C LEU A 118 -2.52 12.68 -17.92
N ASP A 119 -3.13 11.83 -18.76
CA ASP A 119 -3.21 12.06 -20.21
C ASP A 119 -4.05 13.31 -20.52
N ASN A 120 -5.15 13.53 -19.80
CA ASN A 120 -6.00 14.71 -19.98
C ASN A 120 -5.36 16.01 -19.45
N GLU A 121 -4.50 15.95 -18.43
CA GLU A 121 -3.76 17.13 -17.92
C GLU A 121 -2.65 17.62 -18.86
N GLN A 122 -2.14 16.76 -19.76
CA GLN A 122 -1.17 17.13 -20.79
C GLN A 122 -1.84 17.81 -21.99
N GLU A 123 -3.03 17.36 -22.41
CA GLU A 123 -3.78 18.01 -23.50
C GLU A 123 -4.35 19.39 -23.11
N ALA A 124 -4.75 19.58 -21.84
CA ALA A 124 -5.30 20.85 -21.37
C ALA A 124 -4.27 22.00 -21.20
N GLN A 125 -2.97 21.72 -21.38
CA GLN A 125 -1.89 22.71 -21.32
C GLN A 125 -1.40 23.17 -22.71
N GLU A 126 -1.94 22.61 -23.81
CA GLU A 126 -1.59 22.96 -25.19
C GLU A 126 -2.66 23.80 -25.94
N GLU A 127 -3.82 24.12 -25.31
CA GLU A 127 -4.80 25.11 -25.83
C GLU A 127 -4.65 26.50 -25.19
#